data_AF-A0A955XGX2-F1
#
_entry.id   AF-A0A955XGX2-F1
#
_cell.length_a   1.000
_cell.length_b   1.000
_cell.length_c   1.000
_cell.angle_alpha   90.00
_cell.angle_beta   90.00
_cell.angle_gamma   90.00
#
_symmetry.space_group_name_H-M   'P 1'
#
loop_
_entity.id
_entity.type
_entity.pdbx_description
1 polymer ?
#
loop_
_entity_poly.entity_id
_entity_poly.type
_entity_poly.pdbx_seq_one_letter_code
_entity_poly.pdbx_strand_id
1 'polypeptide(L)'
;MQSEALDRLAMVAKEAQVASDAPVFAHLAVAVAGRVRDVFLGPRSVIRPGLAVVDWRSAPLAEVFFSAAAGAEYEVEAEGRTLSGTLLARHLFEWAGGEVSAVVGDDAVWRRGPTGWVEAVVEDTAGWGAPLAGPPVPLGAEVVLD
;
A
#
# COMPACT_ATOMS: atom_id res chain seq x y z
N MET A 1 17.12 11.77 -1.39
CA MET A 1 16.95 10.49 -0.68
C MET A 1 15.47 10.11 -0.46
N GLN A 2 14.70 10.77 0.42
CA GLN A 2 13.30 10.37 0.67
C GLN A 2 12.36 10.61 -0.52
N SER A 3 12.46 11.75 -1.21
CA SER A 3 11.67 12.01 -2.44
C SER A 3 11.96 11.00 -3.56
N GLU A 4 13.22 10.62 -3.76
CA GLU A 4 13.59 9.64 -4.79
C GLU A 4 13.03 8.25 -4.49
N ALA A 5 12.98 7.87 -3.21
CA ALA A 5 12.36 6.61 -2.79
C ALA A 5 10.84 6.62 -3.07
N LEU A 6 10.16 7.73 -2.78
CA LEU A 6 8.73 7.92 -3.06
C LEU A 6 8.45 7.95 -4.58
N ASP A 7 9.30 8.61 -5.36
CA ASP A 7 9.20 8.60 -6.82
C ASP A 7 9.36 7.18 -7.39
N ARG A 8 10.34 6.43 -6.90
CA ARG A 8 10.52 5.04 -7.28
C ARG A 8 9.31 4.19 -6.90
N LEU A 9 8.80 4.35 -5.68
CA LEU A 9 7.63 3.59 -5.21
C LEU A 9 6.39 3.88 -6.07
N ALA A 10 6.11 5.16 -6.34
CA ALA A 10 5.00 5.57 -7.18
C ALA A 10 5.12 5.04 -8.62
N MET A 11 6.34 5.07 -9.18
CA MET A 11 6.62 4.52 -10.51
C MET A 11 6.34 3.01 -10.57
N VAL A 12 6.81 2.25 -9.58
CA VAL A 12 6.57 0.79 -9.54
C VAL A 12 5.10 0.47 -9.26
N ALA A 13 4.42 1.26 -8.42
CA ALA A 13 2.98 1.12 -8.18
C ALA A 13 2.19 1.32 -9.49
N LYS A 14 2.58 2.30 -10.31
CA LYS A 14 1.96 2.52 -11.62
C LYS A 14 2.21 1.35 -12.56
N GLU A 15 3.42 0.82 -12.59
CA GLU A 15 3.75 -0.39 -13.35
C GLU A 15 2.91 -1.59 -12.87
N ALA A 16 2.72 -1.74 -11.56
CA ALA A 16 1.88 -2.76 -10.93
C ALA A 16 0.42 -2.67 -11.40
N GLN A 17 -0.14 -1.46 -11.40
CA GLN A 17 -1.50 -1.19 -11.86
C GLN A 17 -1.65 -1.52 -13.35
N VAL A 18 -0.70 -1.10 -14.20
CA VAL A 18 -0.71 -1.42 -15.63
C VAL A 18 -0.58 -2.92 -15.87
N ALA A 19 0.33 -3.59 -15.16
CA ALA A 19 0.58 -5.03 -15.36
C ALA A 19 -0.59 -5.91 -14.90
N SER A 20 -1.26 -5.52 -13.81
CA SER A 20 -2.46 -6.23 -13.33
C SER A 20 -3.74 -5.83 -14.07
N ASP A 21 -3.68 -4.77 -14.87
CA ASP A 21 -4.84 -4.14 -15.51
C ASP A 21 -5.93 -3.82 -14.48
N ALA A 22 -5.53 -3.48 -13.25
CA ALA A 22 -6.45 -3.25 -12.15
C ALA A 22 -5.87 -2.30 -11.10
N PRO A 23 -6.71 -1.61 -10.31
CA PRO A 23 -6.24 -0.68 -9.30
C PRO A 23 -5.37 -1.37 -8.24
N VAL A 24 -4.16 -0.85 -8.04
CA VAL A 24 -3.28 -1.26 -6.95
C VAL A 24 -3.37 -0.20 -5.87
N PHE A 25 -3.76 -0.57 -4.66
CA PHE A 25 -4.07 0.42 -3.61
C PHE A 25 -3.12 0.34 -2.41
N ALA A 26 -2.29 -0.69 -2.32
CA ALA A 26 -1.35 -0.84 -1.22
C ALA A 26 -0.03 -1.51 -1.64
N HIS A 27 0.96 -1.37 -0.77
CA HIS A 27 2.28 -1.93 -0.89
C HIS A 27 2.78 -2.46 0.45
N LEU A 28 3.49 -3.58 0.42
CA LEU A 28 4.23 -4.19 1.52
C LEU A 28 5.70 -4.36 1.10
N ALA A 29 6.63 -3.85 1.89
CA ALA A 29 8.02 -4.28 1.86
C ALA A 29 8.22 -5.35 2.94
N VAL A 30 8.52 -6.58 2.53
CA VAL A 30 8.72 -7.70 3.46
C VAL A 30 10.13 -8.28 3.34
N ALA A 31 10.71 -8.67 4.47
CA ALA A 31 11.94 -9.44 4.52
C ALA A 31 11.62 -10.92 4.75
N VAL A 32 12.04 -11.77 3.81
CA VAL A 32 11.88 -13.23 3.89
C VAL A 32 13.22 -13.88 3.58
N ALA A 33 13.72 -14.71 4.51
CA ALA A 33 15.01 -15.39 4.38
C ALA A 33 16.16 -14.46 3.96
N GLY A 34 16.22 -13.27 4.57
CA GLY A 34 17.26 -12.26 4.30
C GLY A 34 17.11 -11.49 2.98
N ARG A 35 16.00 -11.65 2.26
CA ARG A 35 15.72 -10.91 1.02
C ARG A 35 14.52 -10.00 1.19
N VAL A 36 14.66 -8.74 0.77
CA VAL A 36 13.56 -7.77 0.72
C VAL A 36 12.77 -7.95 -0.57
N ARG A 37 11.45 -7.94 -0.45
CA ARG A 37 10.50 -8.04 -1.56
C ARG A 37 9.43 -6.97 -1.42
N ASP A 38 9.19 -6.24 -2.51
CA ASP A 38 8.04 -5.36 -2.65
C ASP A 38 6.86 -6.17 -3.18
N VAL A 39 5.73 -6.11 -2.49
CA VAL A 39 4.48 -6.77 -2.86
C VAL A 39 3.36 -5.74 -2.87
N PHE A 40 2.65 -5.68 -3.98
CA PHE A 40 1.53 -4.77 -4.20
C PHE A 40 0.20 -5.50 -4.01
N LEU A 41 -0.79 -4.79 -3.47
CA LEU A 41 -2.14 -5.33 -3.30
C LEU A 41 -3.08 -4.70 -4.31
N GLY A 42 -3.80 -5.55 -5.03
CA GLY A 42 -4.83 -5.18 -5.99
C GLY A 42 -5.91 -6.25 -6.06
N PRO A 43 -6.89 -6.14 -6.95
CA PRO A 43 -7.96 -7.13 -7.09
C PRO A 43 -7.58 -8.30 -8.01
N ARG A 44 -6.39 -8.28 -8.64
CA ARG A 44 -5.89 -9.32 -9.55
C ARG A 44 -4.42 -9.61 -9.26
N SER A 45 -4.07 -10.89 -9.16
CA SER A 45 -2.68 -11.33 -8.95
C SER A 45 -1.88 -11.31 -10.25
N VAL A 46 -0.68 -10.74 -10.21
CA VAL A 46 0.32 -10.78 -11.28
C VAL A 46 1.71 -10.92 -10.68
N ILE A 47 2.41 -12.01 -11.02
CA ILE A 47 3.78 -12.26 -10.56
C ILE A 47 4.70 -12.37 -11.77
N ARG A 48 5.71 -11.50 -11.83
CA ARG A 48 6.76 -11.53 -12.85
C ARG A 48 8.11 -11.08 -12.25
N PRO A 49 9.25 -11.29 -12.91
CA PRO A 49 10.53 -10.83 -12.38
C PRO A 49 10.51 -9.34 -12.03
N GLY A 50 10.76 -9.01 -10.77
CA GLY A 50 10.80 -7.63 -10.26
C GLY A 50 9.46 -7.01 -9.88
N LEU A 51 8.33 -7.71 -10.06
CA LEU A 51 7.00 -7.18 -9.75
C LEU A 51 6.07 -8.27 -9.21
N ALA A 52 5.51 -8.05 -8.03
CA ALA A 52 4.52 -8.91 -7.42
C ALA A 52 3.27 -8.11 -7.05
N VAL A 53 2.16 -8.42 -7.69
CA VAL A 53 0.81 -7.98 -7.30
C VAL A 53 0.05 -9.21 -6.83
N VAL A 54 -0.59 -9.13 -5.67
CA VAL A 54 -1.42 -10.21 -5.14
C VAL A 54 -2.85 -9.73 -4.94
N ASP A 55 -3.82 -10.62 -5.16
CA ASP A 55 -5.22 -10.37 -4.86
C ASP A 55 -5.43 -10.28 -3.35
N TRP A 56 -5.80 -9.09 -2.88
CA TRP A 56 -5.95 -8.78 -1.46
C TRP A 56 -6.99 -9.64 -0.73
N ARG A 57 -7.95 -10.21 -1.47
CA ARG A 57 -9.06 -10.98 -0.88
C ARG A 57 -8.69 -12.42 -0.60
N SER A 58 -7.72 -12.93 -1.34
CA SER A 58 -7.44 -14.37 -1.42
C SER A 58 -5.99 -14.72 -1.06
N ALA A 59 -5.06 -13.78 -1.19
CA ALA A 59 -3.66 -14.01 -0.86
C ALA A 59 -3.43 -13.94 0.66
N PRO A 60 -2.88 -14.99 1.30
CA PRO A 60 -2.55 -14.98 2.73
C PRO A 60 -1.64 -13.81 3.13
N LEU A 61 -0.72 -13.43 2.25
CA LEU A 61 0.20 -12.32 2.51
C LEU A 61 -0.51 -10.96 2.62
N ALA A 62 -1.74 -10.83 2.10
CA ALA A 62 -2.54 -9.63 2.29
C ALA A 62 -2.97 -9.43 3.75
N GLU A 63 -3.08 -10.50 4.55
CA GLU A 63 -3.43 -10.40 5.97
C GLU A 63 -2.37 -9.62 6.76
N VAL A 64 -1.09 -9.76 6.39
CA VAL A 64 0.04 -9.04 7.01
C VAL A 64 -0.16 -7.53 6.94
N PHE A 65 -0.80 -7.02 5.88
CA PHE A 65 -1.11 -5.61 5.74
C PHE A 65 -1.99 -5.09 6.89
N PHE A 66 -2.91 -5.91 7.38
CA PHE A 66 -3.86 -5.54 8.43
C PHE A 66 -3.41 -5.95 9.83
N SER A 67 -2.62 -7.01 9.96
CA SER A 67 -2.31 -7.63 11.26
C SER A 67 -0.94 -7.26 11.83
N ALA A 68 0.04 -6.89 11.00
CA ALA A 68 1.40 -6.59 11.43
C ALA A 68 1.68 -5.09 11.48
N ALA A 69 2.61 -4.70 12.35
CA ALA A 69 3.20 -3.37 12.36
C ALA A 69 4.56 -3.37 11.63
N ALA A 70 5.01 -2.22 11.13
CA ALA A 70 6.37 -2.11 10.63
C ALA A 70 7.39 -2.50 11.71
N GLY A 71 8.41 -3.25 11.30
CA GLY A 71 9.42 -3.86 12.16
C GLY A 71 8.98 -5.17 12.84
N ALA A 72 7.70 -5.55 12.79
CA ALA A 72 7.21 -6.76 13.42
C ALA A 72 7.40 -8.00 12.53
N GLU A 73 7.65 -9.14 13.17
CA GLU A 73 7.57 -10.44 12.52
C GLU A 73 6.10 -10.77 12.23
N TYR A 74 5.88 -11.50 11.13
CA TYR A 74 4.57 -12.04 10.78
C TYR A 74 4.67 -13.53 10.50
N GLU A 75 3.54 -14.20 10.68
CA GLU A 75 3.34 -15.60 10.35
C GLU A 75 1.93 -15.74 9.76
N VAL A 76 1.80 -16.22 8.53
CA VAL A 76 0.51 -16.42 7.86
C VAL A 76 0.43 -17.80 7.23
N GLU A 77 -0.75 -18.41 7.26
CA GLU A 77 -0.99 -19.73 6.70
C GLU A 77 -1.32 -19.65 5.20
N ALA A 78 -0.58 -20.40 4.39
CA ALA A 78 -0.77 -20.45 2.95
C ALA A 78 -0.83 -21.90 2.48
N GLU A 79 -2.03 -22.43 2.16
CA GLU A 79 -2.20 -23.76 1.57
C GLU A 79 -1.38 -24.89 2.26
N GLY A 80 -1.41 -24.94 3.60
CA GLY A 80 -0.71 -25.97 4.38
C GLY A 80 0.78 -25.74 4.57
N ARG A 81 1.28 -24.54 4.23
CA ARG A 81 2.60 -24.06 4.62
C ARG A 81 2.47 -22.72 5.34
N THR A 82 3.30 -22.55 6.34
CA THR A 82 3.44 -21.27 7.03
C THR A 82 4.42 -20.37 6.26
N LEU A 83 4.02 -19.12 6.04
CA LEU A 83 4.87 -18.05 5.52
C LEU A 83 5.24 -17.12 6.67
N SER A 84 6.53 -17.01 6.96
CA SER A 84 7.04 -16.10 7.99
C SER A 84 8.06 -15.12 7.42
N GLY A 85 8.15 -13.96 8.07
CA GLY A 85 9.06 -12.89 7.69
C GLY A 85 8.91 -11.68 8.59
N THR A 86 9.46 -10.55 8.17
CA THR A 86 9.32 -9.27 8.86
C THR A 86 8.68 -8.25 7.93
N LEU A 87 7.66 -7.53 8.41
CA LEU A 87 7.12 -6.38 7.70
C LEU A 87 8.07 -5.19 7.90
N LEU A 88 8.70 -4.70 6.83
CA LEU A 88 9.63 -3.57 6.92
C LEU A 88 8.91 -2.23 6.80
N ALA A 89 7.94 -2.16 5.89
CA ALA A 89 7.10 -1.00 5.69
C ALA A 89 5.81 -1.41 4.98
N ARG A 90 4.74 -0.66 5.20
CA ARG A 90 3.53 -0.72 4.38
C ARG A 90 3.10 0.68 3.96
N HIS A 91 2.46 0.76 2.81
CA HIS A 91 1.90 2.01 2.31
C HIS A 91 0.53 1.79 1.68
N LEU A 92 -0.38 2.77 1.85
CA LEU A 92 -1.55 2.95 0.99
C LEU A 92 -1.25 4.01 -0.08
N PHE A 93 -1.87 3.84 -1.23
CA PHE A 93 -1.79 4.79 -2.34
C PHE A 93 -3.12 5.50 -2.56
N GLU A 94 -3.08 6.82 -2.63
CA GLU A 94 -4.14 7.59 -3.27
C GLU A 94 -3.77 7.84 -4.73
N TRP A 95 -4.76 7.80 -5.62
CA TRP A 95 -4.59 7.97 -7.05
C TRP A 95 -5.38 9.17 -7.57
N ALA A 96 -4.78 9.93 -8.46
CA ALA A 96 -5.46 10.98 -9.22
C ALA A 96 -4.96 10.98 -10.67
N GLY A 97 -5.87 10.90 -11.63
CA GLY A 97 -5.51 10.93 -13.06
C GLY A 97 -4.60 9.78 -13.51
N GLY A 98 -4.64 8.62 -12.82
CA GLY A 98 -3.77 7.48 -13.13
C GLY A 98 -2.35 7.58 -12.57
N GLU A 99 -2.07 8.59 -11.75
CA GLU A 99 -0.80 8.78 -11.03
C GLU A 99 -1.03 8.67 -9.52
N VAL A 100 0.00 8.29 -8.77
CA VAL A 100 -0.06 8.29 -7.30
C VAL A 100 -0.01 9.75 -6.81
N SER A 101 -1.07 10.18 -6.15
CA SER A 101 -1.21 11.54 -5.58
C SER A 101 -0.80 11.59 -4.11
N ALA A 102 -0.88 10.48 -3.37
CA ALA A 102 -0.40 10.37 -2.01
C ALA A 102 0.11 8.96 -1.68
N VAL A 103 1.07 8.91 -0.76
CA VAL A 103 1.58 7.70 -0.13
C VAL A 103 1.36 7.84 1.36
N VAL A 104 0.58 6.94 1.96
CA VAL A 104 0.29 6.93 3.40
C VAL A 104 1.07 5.77 4.01
N GLY A 105 2.11 6.07 4.78
CA GLY A 105 2.86 5.09 5.56
C GLY A 105 2.37 4.99 7.00
N ASP A 106 3.06 4.18 7.81
CA ASP A 106 2.72 4.01 9.23
C ASP A 106 2.97 5.27 10.07
N ASP A 107 4.05 6.01 9.77
CA ASP A 107 4.48 7.16 10.59
C ASP A 107 4.27 8.52 9.91
N ALA A 108 3.94 8.54 8.62
CA ALA A 108 3.85 9.77 7.84
C ALA A 108 2.98 9.62 6.59
N VAL A 109 2.46 10.76 6.14
CA VAL A 109 1.70 10.90 4.89
C VAL A 109 2.48 11.81 3.96
N TRP A 110 2.69 11.39 2.72
CA TRP A 110 3.32 12.21 1.69
C TRP A 110 2.34 12.48 0.56
N ARG A 111 2.22 13.75 0.16
CA ARG A 111 1.41 14.18 -0.97
C ARG A 111 2.27 14.70 -2.10
N ARG A 112 1.84 14.45 -3.34
CA ARG A 112 2.49 14.98 -4.53
C ARG A 112 2.24 16.48 -4.63
N GLY A 113 3.27 17.28 -4.40
CA GLY A 113 3.26 18.73 -4.61
C GLY A 113 3.82 19.14 -5.98
N PRO A 114 3.81 20.44 -6.30
CA PRO A 114 4.28 20.96 -7.59
C PRO A 114 5.76 20.68 -7.88
N THR A 115 6.59 20.60 -6.83
CA THR A 115 8.05 20.45 -6.94
C THR A 115 8.56 19.09 -6.45
N GLY A 116 7.67 18.17 -6.09
CA GLY A 116 8.03 16.87 -5.53
C GLY A 116 7.11 16.45 -4.39
N TRP A 117 7.51 15.40 -3.67
CA TRP A 117 6.77 14.91 -2.51
C TRP A 117 6.93 15.84 -1.32
N VAL A 118 5.83 16.16 -0.65
CA VAL A 118 5.80 16.94 0.58
C VAL A 118 5.13 16.11 1.66
N GLU A 119 5.75 16.04 2.84
CA GLU A 119 5.14 15.42 4.00
C GLU A 119 3.97 16.29 4.47
N ALA A 120 2.78 15.69 4.55
CA ALA A 120 1.61 16.36 5.06
C ALA A 120 1.71 16.42 6.58
N VAL A 121 1.55 17.62 7.14
CA VAL A 121 1.30 17.76 8.57
C VAL A 121 -0.04 17.09 8.83
N VAL A 122 -0.03 15.95 9.51
CA VAL A 122 -1.25 15.39 10.08
C VAL A 122 -1.59 16.30 11.26
N GLU A 123 -2.23 17.44 10.97
CA GLU A 123 -2.88 18.19 12.04
C GLU A 123 -3.84 17.22 12.71
N ASP A 124 -3.76 17.10 14.03
CA ASP A 124 -4.70 16.35 14.88
C ASP A 124 -6.10 16.98 14.74
N THR A 125 -6.68 16.77 13.57
CA THR A 125 -8.04 17.08 13.22
C THR A 125 -8.76 15.77 13.45
N ALA A 126 -9.32 15.68 14.65
CA ALA A 126 -10.44 14.81 14.95
C ALA A 126 -11.39 14.77 13.74
N GLY A 127 -11.31 13.71 12.95
CA GLY A 127 -12.12 13.57 11.74
C GLY A 127 -11.66 12.50 10.76
N TRP A 128 -10.36 12.38 10.44
CA TRP A 128 -9.92 11.50 9.33
C TRP A 128 -8.66 10.66 9.65
N GLY A 129 -8.21 10.67 10.91
CA GLY A 129 -7.11 9.84 11.42
C GLY A 129 -7.54 8.57 12.17
N ALA A 130 -8.80 8.16 12.06
CA ALA A 130 -9.21 6.86 12.59
C ALA A 130 -8.77 5.75 11.62
N PRO A 131 -8.25 4.60 12.12
CA PRO A 131 -8.06 3.42 11.27
C PRO A 131 -9.38 3.14 10.55
N LEU A 132 -9.32 2.74 9.28
CA LEU A 132 -10.45 2.41 8.41
C LEU A 132 -11.42 1.43 9.11
N ALA A 133 -12.32 1.97 9.93
CA ALA A 133 -13.37 1.26 10.65
C ALA A 133 -14.76 1.76 10.21
N GLY A 134 -14.82 2.51 9.11
CA GLY A 134 -16.05 2.71 8.36
C GLY A 134 -16.17 1.64 7.28
N PRO A 135 -17.37 1.07 7.04
CA PRO A 135 -17.58 0.22 5.88
C PRO A 135 -17.21 0.98 4.60
N PRO A 136 -16.70 0.30 3.55
CA PRO A 136 -16.32 0.97 2.31
C PRO A 136 -17.51 1.75 1.77
N VAL A 137 -17.33 3.05 1.57
CA VAL A 137 -18.32 3.89 0.89
C VAL A 137 -18.48 3.33 -0.53
N PRO A 138 -19.68 2.91 -0.95
CA PRO A 138 -19.87 2.40 -2.30
C PRO A 138 -19.56 3.50 -3.31
N LEU A 139 -18.86 3.13 -4.39
CA LEU A 139 -18.62 4.00 -5.54
C LEU A 139 -19.96 4.55 -6.05
N GLY A 140 -20.16 5.87 -5.95
CA GLY A 140 -21.40 6.56 -6.32
C GLY A 140 -22.03 7.41 -5.22
N ALA A 141 -21.48 7.44 -4.00
CA ALA A 141 -21.91 8.39 -2.99
C ALA A 141 -21.45 9.82 -3.35
N GLU A 142 -22.41 10.69 -3.63
CA GLU A 142 -22.17 12.11 -3.86
C GLU A 142 -21.70 12.75 -2.54
N VAL A 143 -20.45 13.21 -2.52
CA VAL A 143 -19.91 13.96 -1.37
C VAL A 143 -20.48 15.36 -1.45
N VAL A 144 -21.52 15.62 -0.65
CA VAL A 144 -22.01 16.98 -0.42
C VAL A 144 -21.00 17.69 0.47
N LEU A 145 -20.37 18.74 -0.07
CA LEU A 145 -19.56 19.67 0.71
C LEU A 145 -20.46 20.81 1.17
N ASP A 146 -20.60 20.96 2.49
CA ASP A 146 -21.20 22.14 3.13
C ASP A 146 -20.26 23.37 3.05
#